data_AF-A0A9X0YLZ5-F1
#
_entry.id   AF-A0A9X0YLZ5-F1
#
_cell.length_a   1.000
_cell.length_b   1.000
_cell.length_c   1.000
_cell.angle_alpha   90.00
_cell.angle_beta   90.00
_cell.angle_gamma   90.00
#
_symmetry.space_group_name_H-M   'P 1'
#
loop_
_entity.id
_entity.type
_entity.pdbx_description
1 polymer ?
#
loop_
_entity_poly.entity_id
_entity_poly.type
_entity_poly.pdbx_seq_one_letter_code
_entity_poly.pdbx_strand_id
1 'polypeptide(L)' 'MSNLGYKPLSNLFRLDLSFHWYGEQRLPDTQSNPVAYQRPDYSKDYAIVNTQFTYNLKSVELYTGCENIFNFRQDQPIIS' A
#
# COMPACT_ATOMS: atom_id res chain seq x y z
N MET A 1 -9.61 4.36 -3.63
CA MET A 1 -8.33 4.96 -3.18
C MET A 1 -8.65 6.30 -2.57
N SER A 2 -8.22 6.53 -1.34
CA SER A 2 -8.47 7.77 -0.61
C SER A 2 -7.14 8.38 -0.19
N ASN A 3 -7.00 9.69 -0.30
CA ASN A 3 -5.81 10.41 0.13
C ASN A 3 -6.22 11.54 1.09
N LEU A 4 -5.48 11.69 2.17
CA LEU A 4 -5.67 12.70 3.19
C LEU A 4 -4.38 13.48 3.37
N GLY A 5 -4.42 14.77 3.07
CA GLY A 5 -3.31 15.69 3.28
C GLY A 5 -3.63 16.69 4.40
N TYR A 6 -2.63 17.02 5.22
CA TYR A 6 -2.69 18.09 6.19
C TYR A 6 -1.50 19.02 6.06
N LYS A 7 -1.78 20.32 6.04
CA LYS A 7 -0.79 21.39 5.99
C LYS A 7 -1.22 22.53 6.93
N PRO A 8 -0.43 22.85 7.97
CA PRO A 8 -0.71 23.96 8.85
C PRO A 8 -0.44 25.30 8.15
N LEU A 9 -1.07 26.37 8.63
CA LEU A 9 -0.89 27.74 8.09
C LEU A 9 0.56 28.23 8.18
N SER A 10 1.33 27.72 9.15
CA SER A 10 2.75 28.04 9.32
C SER A 10 3.63 27.48 8.20
N ASN A 11 3.12 26.57 7.37
CA ASN A 11 3.84 25.86 6.31
C ASN A 11 5.11 25.12 6.79
N LEU A 12 5.24 24.84 8.10
CA LEU A 12 6.43 24.19 8.65
C LEU A 12 6.53 22.71 8.29
N PHE A 13 5.40 22.04 8.09
CA PHE A 13 5.38 20.63 7.72
C PHE A 13 4.16 20.30 6.85
N ARG A 14 4.20 19.16 6.18
CA ARG A 14 3.06 18.54 5.49
C ARG A 14 3.01 17.07 5.87
N LEU A 15 1.81 16.57 6.09
CA LEU A 15 1.57 15.15 6.32
C LEU A 15 0.58 14.67 5.26
N ASP A 16 0.93 13.60 4.56
CA ASP A 16 0.09 12.97 3.55
C ASP A 16 -0.10 11.50 3.90
N LEU A 17 -1.35 11.03 3.88
CA LEU A 17 -1.73 9.65 4.14
C LEU A 17 -2.53 9.13 2.95
N SER A 18 -2.11 8.00 2.38
CA SER A 18 -2.80 7.32 1.29
C SER A 18 -3.34 5.98 1.75
N PHE A 19 -4.63 5.75 1.51
CA PHE A 19 -5.33 4.52 1.85
C PHE A 19 -5.89 3.86 0.59
N HIS A 20 -5.40 2.65 0.31
CA HIS A 20 -5.82 1.85 -0.83
C HIS A 20 -6.54 0.61 -0.29
N TRP A 21 -7.83 0.49 -0.59
CA TRP A 21 -8.59 -0.73 -0.35
C TRP A 21 -8.66 -1.54 -1.64
N TYR A 22 -8.26 -2.80 -1.57
CA TYR A 22 -8.40 -3.80 -2.62
C TYR A 22 -9.44 -4.80 -2.13
N GLY A 23 -10.60 -4.83 -2.80
CA GLY A 23 -11.56 -5.92 -2.62
C GLY A 23 -11.05 -7.21 -3.27
N GLU A 24 -11.85 -8.26 -3.20
CA GLU A 24 -11.55 -9.54 -3.84
C GLU A 24 -11.12 -9.36 -5.30
N GLN A 25 -9.88 -9.77 -5.60
CA GLN A 25 -9.33 -9.72 -6.95
C GLN A 25 -9.23 -11.14 -7.50
N ARG A 26 -9.65 -11.35 -8.75
CA ARG A 26 -9.52 -12.64 -9.40
C ARG A 26 -8.03 -13.00 -9.53
N LEU A 27 -7.64 -14.13 -8.94
CA LEU A 27 -6.31 -14.70 -9.08
C LEU A 27 -6.21 -15.48 -10.40
N PRO A 28 -5.01 -15.66 -10.95
CA PRO A 28 -4.85 -16.47 -12.15
C PRO A 28 -5.25 -17.92 -11.86
N ASP A 29 -5.82 -18.56 -12.87
CA ASP A 29 -6.26 -19.94 -12.78
C ASP A 29 -5.06 -20.86 -12.57
N THR A 30 -5.11 -21.65 -11.50
CA THR A 30 -4.09 -22.62 -11.13
C THR A 30 -4.65 -24.04 -11.04
N GLN A 31 -5.86 -24.28 -11.58
CA GLN A 31 -6.48 -25.61 -11.55
C GLN A 31 -5.66 -26.68 -12.28
N SER A 32 -4.86 -26.30 -13.27
CA SER A 32 -3.92 -27.20 -13.95
C SER A 32 -2.67 -27.55 -13.14
N ASN A 33 -2.43 -26.88 -12.00
CA ASN A 33 -1.26 -27.13 -11.17
C ASN A 33 -1.47 -28.33 -10.23
N PRO A 34 -0.40 -28.99 -9.77
CA PRO A 34 -0.51 -29.99 -8.71
C PRO A 34 -1.25 -29.41 -7.49
N VAL A 35 -2.01 -30.24 -6.77
CA VAL A 35 -2.90 -29.81 -5.66
C VAL A 35 -2.19 -28.92 -4.63
N ALA A 36 -0.91 -29.15 -4.36
CA ALA A 36 -0.11 -28.35 -3.43
C ALA A 36 0.17 -26.90 -3.90
N TYR A 37 -0.04 -26.58 -5.19
CA TYR A 37 0.19 -25.29 -5.81
C TYR A 37 -1.10 -24.65 -6.38
N GLN A 38 -2.24 -25.30 -6.17
CA GLN A 38 -3.54 -24.73 -6.50
C GLN A 38 -3.87 -23.60 -5.52
N ARG A 39 -4.46 -22.52 -6.04
CA ARG A 39 -4.84 -21.33 -5.29
C ARG A 39 -6.34 -21.11 -5.36
N PRO A 40 -6.91 -20.36 -4.41
CA PRO A 40 -8.26 -19.85 -4.56
C PRO A 40 -8.39 -19.01 -5.84
N ASP A 41 -9.56 -19.00 -6.46
CA ASP A 41 -9.83 -18.18 -7.65
C ASP A 41 -9.81 -16.67 -7.35
N TYR A 42 -9.89 -16.28 -6.07
CA TYR A 42 -9.92 -14.89 -5.62
C TYR A 42 -8.99 -14.64 -4.43
N SER A 43 -8.42 -13.44 -4.38
CA SER A 43 -7.68 -12.94 -3.22
C SER A 43 -8.65 -12.52 -2.13
N LYS A 44 -8.21 -12.56 -0.87
CA LYS A 44 -8.92 -11.89 0.23
C LYS A 44 -8.81 -10.37 0.06
N ASP A 45 -9.77 -9.66 0.64
CA ASP A 45 -9.70 -8.21 0.77
C ASP A 45 -8.44 -7.81 1.55
N TYR A 46 -7.77 -6.75 1.10
CA TYR A 46 -6.62 -6.18 1.79
C TYR A 46 -6.52 -4.68 1.59
N ALA A 47 -5.80 -4.01 2.49
CA ALA A 47 -5.56 -2.59 2.40
C ALA A 47 -4.07 -2.29 2.47
N ILE A 48 -3.63 -1.35 1.64
CA ILE A 48 -2.28 -0.76 1.70
C ILE A 48 -2.42 0.66 2.20
N VAL A 49 -1.65 0.98 3.24
CA VAL A 49 -1.58 2.32 3.80
C VAL A 49 -0.16 2.84 3.67
N ASN A 50 -0.04 4.03 3.10
CA ASN A 50 1.23 4.72 2.91
C ASN A 50 1.15 6.08 3.62
N THR A 51 2.27 6.51 4.16
CA THR A 51 2.43 7.77 4.89
C THR A 51 3.65 8.51 4.38
N GLN A 52 3.51 9.82 4.21
CA GLN A 52 4.59 10.72 3.88
C GLN A 52 4.55 11.93 4.82
N PHE A 53 5.70 12.27 5.37
CA PHE A 53 5.92 13.44 6.18
C PHE A 53 6.99 14.30 5.55
N THR A 54 6.70 15.59 5.46
CA THR A 54 7.57 16.59 4.86
C THR A 54 7.79 17.71 5.85
N TYR A 55 9.02 18.12 6.07
CA TYR A 55 9.36 19.20 7.01
C TYR A 55 10.19 20.27 6.32
N ASN A 56 9.72 21.52 6.42
CA ASN A 56 10.33 22.67 5.80
C ASN A 56 11.27 23.36 6.79
N LEU A 57 12.56 23.26 6.50
CA LEU A 57 13.59 24.13 7.07
C LEU A 57 13.75 25.32 6.13
N LYS A 58 14.21 26.47 6.66
CA LYS A 58 14.29 27.75 5.93
C LYS A 58 14.83 27.63 4.48
N SER A 59 15.84 26.78 4.28
CA SER A 59 16.50 26.59 2.99
C SER A 59 16.49 25.13 2.49
N VAL A 60 15.89 24.20 3.24
CA VAL A 60 15.95 22.76 2.95
C VAL A 60 14.59 22.12 3.28
N GLU A 61 14.14 21.18 2.45
CA GLU A 61 12.94 20.39 2.72
C GLU A 61 13.32 18.94 2.96
N LEU A 62 12.96 18.42 4.14
CA LEU A 62 13.22 17.03 4.51
C LEU A 62 11.97 16.21 4.24
N TYR A 63 12.13 15.11 3.51
CA TYR A 63 11.06 14.17 3.22
C TYR A 63 11.36 12.83 3.87
N THR A 64 10.36 12.25 4.51
CA THR A 64 10.42 10.89 5.04
C THR A 64 9.05 10.25 4.89
N GLY A 65 8.99 8.94 4.84
CA GLY A 65 7.75 8.23 4.65
C GLY A 65 7.90 6.73 4.85
N CYS A 66 6.78 6.06 4.93
CA CYS A 66 6.71 4.62 5.02
C CYS A 66 5.59 4.15 4.11
N GLU A 67 5.91 3.19 3.24
CA GLU A 67 4.95 2.51 2.39
C GLU A 67 4.59 1.17 3.02
N ASN A 68 3.35 0.75 2.79
CA ASN A 68 2.81 -0.51 3.30
C ASN A 68 3.06 -0.66 4.80
N ILE A 69 2.54 0.28 5.59
CA ILE A 69 2.76 0.36 7.06
C ILE A 69 2.43 -0.97 7.76
N PHE A 70 1.42 -1.70 7.25
CA PHE A 70 1.00 -2.98 7.80
C PHE A 70 1.77 -4.19 7.24
N ASN A 71 2.76 -3.95 6.37
CA ASN A 71 3.60 -4.97 5.72
C ASN A 71 2.77 -6.10 5.10
N PHE A 72 1.68 -5.75 4.42
CA PHE A 72 0.88 -6.73 3.68
C PHE A 72 1.72 -7.34 2.56
N ARG A 73 1.63 -8.66 2.39
CA ARG A 73 2.28 -9.40 1.31
C ARG A 73 1.30 -10.42 0.77
N GLN A 74 1.26 -10.54 -0.55
CA GLN A 74 0.55 -11.63 -1.19
C GLN A 74 1.44 -12.88 -1.13
N ASP A 75 0.91 -13.96 -0.56
CA ASP A 75 1.61 -15.24 -0.54
C ASP A 75 1.76 -15.78 -1.96
N GLN A 76 2.97 -16.22 -2.28
CA GLN A 76 3.33 -16.79 -3.58
C GLN A 76 2.96 -15.86 -4.77
N PRO A 77 3.55 -14.66 -4.90
CA PRO A 77 3.15 -13.71 -5.94
C PRO A 77 3.45 -14.19 -7.37
N ILE A 78 4.39 -15.13 -7.54
CA ILE A 78 4.78 -15.69 -8.84
C ILE A 78 4.02 -17.01 -9.06
N ILE A 79 3.50 -17.19 -10.26
CA ILE A 79 2.92 -18.45 -10.73
C ILE A 79 3.92 -19.07 -11.70
N SER A 80 4.23 -20.36 -11.48
CA SER A 80 4.93 -21.21 -12.44
C SER A 80 3.97 -22.22 -13.04
#